data_AF-A0A432T3F1-F1
#
_entry.id   AF-A0A432T3F1-F1
#
_cell.length_a   1.000
_cell.length_b   1.000
_cell.length_c   1.000
_cell.angle_alpha   90.00
_cell.angle_beta   90.00
_cell.angle_gamma   90.00
#
_symmetry.space_group_name_H-M   'P 1'
#
loop_
_entity.id
_entity.type
_entity.pdbx_description
1 polymer ?
#
loop_
_entity_poly.entity_id
_entity_poly.type
_entity_poly.pdbx_seq_one_letter_code
_entity_poly.pdbx_strand_id
1 'polypeptide(L)'
;MIQPPPVITLNGGDVTLTVGDTYTEQGATATDDRDGNVEVTISGNVDTTTAGVYTVTYTATDTADNNATETRTVTVTLPADTTPPVITLNGGDVTLTVGDTYTEQGATATDDRDGNVEVTISGNVDTTTAGV
;
A
#
# COMPACT_ATOMS: atom_id res chain seq x y z
N MET A 1 31.28 -20.78 33.30
CA MET A 1 30.25 -20.94 32.26
C MET A 1 30.16 -19.64 31.47
N ILE A 2 30.07 -19.69 30.15
CA ILE A 2 29.87 -18.49 29.32
C ILE A 2 28.43 -17.97 29.51
N GLN A 3 28.23 -16.66 29.61
CA GLN A 3 26.89 -16.06 29.70
C GLN A 3 26.26 -16.03 28.31
N PRO A 4 24.99 -16.44 28.13
CA PRO A 4 24.29 -16.29 26.86
C PRO A 4 23.91 -14.82 26.59
N PRO A 5 23.55 -14.44 25.35
CA PRO A 5 22.98 -13.13 25.09
C PRO A 5 21.57 -12.98 25.70
N PRO A 6 21.11 -11.74 25.95
CA PRO A 6 19.72 -11.47 26.33
C PRO A 6 18.72 -12.01 25.31
N VAL A 7 17.49 -12.25 25.76
CA VAL A 7 16.36 -12.55 24.89
C VAL A 7 15.45 -11.33 24.82
N ILE A 8 15.26 -10.76 23.62
CA ILE A 8 14.34 -9.65 23.38
C ILE A 8 12.95 -10.21 23.08
N THR A 9 11.92 -9.61 23.68
CA THR A 9 10.50 -9.86 23.39
C THR A 9 9.85 -8.54 22.97
N LEU A 10 9.35 -8.47 21.74
CA LEU A 10 8.65 -7.29 21.24
C LEU A 10 7.24 -7.20 21.85
N ASN A 11 6.83 -6.00 22.23
CA ASN A 11 5.44 -5.75 22.58
C ASN A 11 4.65 -5.61 21.27
N GLY A 12 3.89 -6.64 20.90
CA GLY A 12 3.21 -6.67 19.60
C GLY A 12 4.15 -7.00 18.44
N GLY A 13 3.56 -7.28 17.27
CA GLY A 13 4.27 -7.70 16.06
C GLY A 13 4.44 -6.58 15.05
N ASP A 14 4.46 -6.98 13.77
CA ASP A 14 4.47 -6.06 12.64
C ASP A 14 3.22 -5.18 12.59
N VAL A 15 3.37 -3.98 12.01
CA VAL A 15 2.33 -2.96 11.97
C VAL A 15 2.03 -2.59 10.51
N THR A 16 0.76 -2.43 10.16
CA THR A 16 0.34 -1.87 8.87
C THR A 16 -0.42 -0.57 9.11
N LEU A 17 -0.07 0.46 8.35
CA LEU A 17 -0.62 1.81 8.42
C LEU A 17 -1.01 2.29 7.02
N THR A 18 -1.93 3.24 6.94
CA THR A 18 -2.15 4.04 5.74
C THR A 18 -1.34 5.33 5.81
N VAL A 19 -0.93 5.88 4.66
CA VAL A 19 -0.27 7.19 4.60
C VAL A 19 -1.07 8.23 5.38
N GLY A 20 -0.39 8.93 6.30
CA GLY A 20 -0.98 9.94 7.19
C GLY A 20 -1.40 9.40 8.57
N ASP A 21 -1.43 8.09 8.77
CA ASP A 21 -1.69 7.52 10.10
C ASP A 21 -0.56 7.85 11.08
N THR A 22 -0.88 7.79 12.38
CA THR A 22 0.11 7.95 13.45
C THR A 22 0.76 6.60 13.79
N TYR A 23 2.09 6.53 13.76
CA TYR A 23 2.82 5.40 14.33
C TYR A 23 3.11 5.64 15.81
N THR A 24 2.76 4.67 16.66
CA THR A 24 3.14 4.65 18.08
C THR A 24 4.01 3.43 18.34
N GLU A 25 5.22 3.65 18.82
CA GLU A 25 6.14 2.57 19.18
C GLU A 25 5.60 1.78 20.39
N GLN A 26 5.44 0.46 20.23
CA GLN A 26 4.88 -0.41 21.26
C GLN A 26 5.92 -0.84 22.32
N GLY A 27 7.21 -0.66 22.03
CA GLY A 27 8.33 -1.04 22.89
C GLY A 27 8.67 -2.53 22.82
N ALA A 28 9.59 -2.94 23.68
CA ALA A 28 10.04 -4.31 23.87
C ALA A 28 10.64 -4.47 25.28
N THR A 29 10.80 -5.71 25.72
CA THR A 29 11.52 -6.07 26.96
C THR A 29 12.67 -7.03 26.64
N ALA A 30 13.74 -7.03 27.42
CA ALA A 30 14.78 -8.04 27.33
C ALA A 30 15.10 -8.67 28.69
N THR A 31 15.38 -9.97 28.69
CA THR A 31 15.77 -10.72 29.89
C THR A 31 16.98 -11.60 29.61
N ASP A 32 17.87 -11.70 30.60
CA ASP A 32 19.04 -12.58 30.62
C ASP A 32 19.04 -13.47 31.87
N ASP A 33 19.65 -14.65 31.79
CA ASP A 33 19.63 -15.64 32.88
C ASP A 33 20.50 -15.27 34.09
N ARG A 34 21.45 -14.33 33.93
CA ARG A 34 22.34 -13.83 35.00
C ARG A 34 22.09 -12.38 35.35
N ASP A 35 21.73 -11.55 34.38
CA ASP A 35 21.49 -10.11 34.60
C ASP A 35 20.03 -9.77 34.91
N GLY A 36 19.09 -10.71 34.68
CA GLY A 36 17.66 -10.44 34.85
C GLY A 36 17.15 -9.51 33.77
N ASN A 37 16.55 -8.37 34.12
CA ASN A 37 16.06 -7.42 33.12
C ASN A 37 17.22 -6.64 32.48
N VAL A 38 17.23 -6.59 31.15
CA VAL A 38 18.20 -5.85 30.36
C VAL A 38 17.49 -4.70 29.61
N GLU A 39 18.14 -3.53 29.54
CA GLU A 39 17.61 -2.37 28.83
C GLU A 39 17.57 -2.63 27.32
N VAL A 40 16.46 -2.24 26.67
CA VAL A 40 16.32 -2.31 25.22
C VAL A 40 16.50 -0.92 24.63
N THR A 41 17.46 -0.79 23.72
CA THR A 41 17.61 0.39 22.86
C THR A 41 16.79 0.19 21.60
N ILE A 42 15.96 1.18 21.26
CA ILE A 42 15.10 1.17 20.07
C ILE A 42 15.64 2.22 19.09
N SER A 43 15.79 1.83 17.83
CA SER A 43 16.27 2.69 16.76
C SER A 43 15.48 2.47 15.47
N GLY A 44 15.50 3.44 14.57
CA GLY A 44 14.72 3.44 13.34
C GLY A 44 13.77 4.63 13.28
N ASN A 45 13.40 5.03 12.08
CA ASN A 45 12.46 6.11 11.83
C ASN A 45 11.39 5.60 10.86
N VAL A 46 10.13 5.71 11.26
CA VAL A 46 8.98 5.37 10.42
C VAL A 46 8.42 6.67 9.87
N ASP A 47 8.58 6.89 8.57
CA ASP A 47 7.92 8.00 7.88
C ASP A 47 6.52 7.55 7.45
N THR A 48 5.50 7.98 8.18
CA THR A 48 4.10 7.64 7.84
C THR A 48 3.52 8.52 6.72
N THR A 49 4.28 9.49 6.20
CA THR A 49 3.83 10.37 5.10
C THR A 49 4.12 9.79 3.73
N THR A 50 4.94 8.75 3.66
CA THR A 50 5.33 8.08 2.41
C THR A 50 4.96 6.61 2.49
N ALA A 51 4.33 6.07 1.44
CA ALA A 51 4.08 4.64 1.37
C ALA A 51 5.40 3.88 1.22
N GLY A 52 5.60 2.82 1.99
CA GLY A 52 6.85 2.09 2.05
C GLY A 52 6.90 1.07 3.17
N VAL A 53 8.02 0.34 3.23
CA VAL A 53 8.33 -0.59 4.32
C VAL A 53 9.45 0.01 5.15
N TYR A 54 9.20 0.15 6.44
CA TYR A 54 10.12 0.72 7.42
C TYR A 54 10.49 -0.34 8.45
N THR A 55 11.73 -0.29 8.93
CA THR A 55 12.24 -1.21 9.94
C THR A 55 12.56 -0.47 11.22
N VAL A 56 12.05 -0.97 12.34
CA VAL A 56 12.47 -0.57 13.69
C VAL A 56 13.34 -1.68 14.27
N THR A 57 14.50 -1.32 14.80
CA THR A 57 15.50 -2.26 15.33
C THR A 57 15.61 -2.11 16.84
N TYR A 58 15.60 -3.24 17.53
CA TYR A 58 15.70 -3.36 18.98
C TYR A 58 17.00 -4.06 19.30
N THR A 59 17.80 -3.49 20.20
CA THR A 59 19.06 -4.10 20.65
C THR A 59 19.12 -4.13 22.16
N ALA A 60 19.68 -5.20 22.71
CA ALA A 60 19.97 -5.34 24.13
C ALA A 60 21.37 -5.93 24.32
N THR A 61 22.13 -5.36 25.26
CA THR A 61 23.50 -5.77 25.58
C THR A 61 23.57 -6.08 27.08
N ASP A 62 24.05 -7.29 27.42
CA ASP A 62 24.22 -7.72 28.81
C ASP A 62 25.51 -7.18 29.45
N THR A 63 25.76 -7.48 30.72
CA THR A 63 26.98 -7.01 31.43
C THR A 63 28.26 -7.75 31.01
N ALA A 64 28.14 -8.83 30.23
CA ALA A 64 29.23 -9.60 29.65
C ALA A 64 29.48 -9.25 28.17
N ASP A 65 28.91 -8.15 27.67
CA ASP A 65 28.99 -7.66 26.29
C ASP A 65 28.38 -8.60 25.23
N ASN A 66 27.50 -9.52 25.61
CA ASN A 66 26.71 -10.27 24.65
C ASN A 66 25.54 -9.42 24.13
N ASN A 67 25.25 -9.54 22.84
CA ASN A 67 24.27 -8.70 22.15
C ASN A 67 23.14 -9.54 21.56
N ALA A 68 21.92 -9.00 21.64
CA ALA A 68 20.75 -9.50 20.95
C ALA A 68 20.12 -8.39 20.10
N THR A 69 19.54 -8.78 18.97
CA THR A 69 18.88 -7.87 18.03
C THR A 69 17.57 -8.48 17.55
N GLU A 70 16.52 -7.67 17.53
CA GLU A 70 15.22 -8.00 16.93
C GLU A 70 14.72 -6.84 16.07
N THR A 71 13.77 -7.12 15.18
CA THR A 71 13.20 -6.09 14.30
C THR A 71 11.68 -6.15 14.26
N ARG A 72 11.06 -4.98 14.07
CA ARG A 72 9.64 -4.83 13.71
C ARG A 72 9.54 -4.24 12.31
N THR A 73 8.69 -4.82 11.48
CA THR A 73 8.33 -4.27 10.17
C THR A 73 7.11 -3.37 10.31
N VAL A 74 7.20 -2.15 9.78
CA VAL A 74 6.07 -1.22 9.67
C VAL A 74 5.81 -0.94 8.19
N THR A 75 4.68 -1.39 7.69
CA THR A 75 4.26 -1.21 6.30
C THR A 75 3.28 -0.06 6.20
N VAL A 76 3.62 0.99 5.46
CA VAL A 76 2.75 2.13 5.17
C VAL A 76 2.23 1.98 3.74
N THR A 77 0.91 1.87 3.57
CA THR A 77 0.25 1.73 2.26
C THR A 77 -0.48 2.99 1.85
N LEU A 78 -0.69 3.18 0.55
CA LEU A 78 -1.61 4.21 0.06
C LEU A 78 -3.04 3.93 0.53
N PRO A 79 -3.89 4.96 0.68
CA PRO A 79 -5.31 4.75 0.90
C PRO A 79 -5.96 4.03 -0.28
N ALA A 80 -7.09 3.36 -0.01
CA ALA A 80 -7.84 2.63 -1.03
C ALA A 80 -8.19 3.50 -2.24
N ASP A 81 -8.26 2.86 -3.41
CA ASP A 81 -8.79 3.53 -4.59
C ASP A 81 -10.31 3.63 -4.58
N THR A 82 -10.81 4.84 -4.74
CA THR A 82 -12.24 5.17 -4.77
C THR A 82 -12.59 6.16 -5.87
N THR A 83 -11.60 6.63 -6.65
CA THR A 83 -11.87 7.51 -7.79
C THR A 83 -12.26 6.61 -8.96
N PRO A 84 -13.44 6.83 -9.58
CA PRO A 84 -13.78 6.09 -10.79
C PRO A 84 -13.07 6.70 -12.01
N PRO A 85 -12.79 5.88 -13.04
CA PRO A 85 -12.23 6.39 -14.29
C PRO A 85 -13.21 7.35 -14.98
N VAL A 86 -12.65 8.33 -15.70
CA VAL A 86 -13.39 9.27 -16.53
C VAL A 86 -13.39 8.79 -17.98
N ILE A 87 -14.57 8.54 -18.55
CA ILE A 87 -14.74 8.18 -19.96
C ILE A 87 -14.88 9.45 -20.80
N THR A 88 -14.15 9.51 -21.91
CA THR A 88 -14.26 10.54 -22.94
C THR A 88 -14.60 9.88 -24.27
N LEU A 89 -15.74 10.26 -24.86
CA LEU A 89 -16.11 9.82 -26.20
C LEU A 89 -15.27 10.57 -27.24
N ASN A 90 -14.73 9.86 -28.23
CA ASN A 90 -13.97 10.48 -29.32
C ASN A 90 -14.89 11.19 -30.33
N GLY A 91 -16.14 10.72 -30.41
CA GLY A 91 -17.20 11.30 -31.22
C GLY A 91 -18.34 11.86 -30.36
N GLY A 92 -19.19 12.68 -30.97
CA GLY A 92 -20.45 13.13 -30.37
C GLY A 92 -21.64 12.38 -30.95
N ASP A 93 -22.82 12.96 -30.75
CA ASP A 93 -24.06 12.47 -31.35
C ASP A 93 -23.94 12.46 -32.88
N VAL A 94 -24.34 11.35 -33.49
CA VAL A 94 -24.33 11.16 -34.94
C VAL A 94 -25.78 10.99 -35.41
N THR A 95 -26.20 11.79 -36.38
CA THR A 95 -27.46 11.59 -37.11
C THR A 95 -27.16 10.91 -38.44
N LEU A 96 -27.86 9.82 -38.73
CA LEU A 96 -27.71 9.03 -39.97
C LEU A 96 -29.03 9.01 -40.73
N THR A 97 -28.95 8.97 -42.06
CA THR A 97 -30.08 8.62 -42.93
C THR A 97 -30.15 7.11 -43.09
N VAL A 98 -31.34 6.56 -43.33
CA VAL A 98 -31.52 5.14 -43.60
C VAL A 98 -30.65 4.71 -44.79
N GLY A 99 -29.84 3.68 -44.56
CA GLY A 99 -28.88 3.14 -45.52
C GLY A 99 -27.46 3.68 -45.38
N ASP A 100 -27.21 4.67 -44.52
CA ASP A 100 -25.85 5.17 -44.26
C ASP A 100 -24.98 4.09 -43.57
N THR A 101 -23.67 4.19 -43.75
CA THR A 101 -22.71 3.38 -42.97
C THR A 101 -22.40 4.07 -41.64
N TYR A 102 -22.42 3.32 -40.54
CA TYR A 102 -21.94 3.79 -39.24
C TYR A 102 -20.53 3.26 -38.97
N THR A 103 -19.62 4.17 -38.62
CA THR A 103 -18.31 3.85 -38.06
C THR A 103 -18.27 4.35 -36.63
N GLU A 104 -18.05 3.42 -35.70
CA GLU A 104 -17.86 3.74 -34.29
C GLU A 104 -16.59 4.57 -34.11
N GLN A 105 -16.66 5.67 -33.36
CA GLN A 105 -15.58 6.68 -33.26
C GLN A 105 -14.61 6.41 -32.11
N GLY A 106 -14.97 5.52 -31.20
CA GLY A 106 -14.19 5.11 -30.05
C GLY A 106 -14.50 5.95 -28.81
N ALA A 107 -13.90 5.50 -27.71
CA ALA A 107 -13.82 6.25 -26.46
C ALA A 107 -12.50 5.93 -25.77
N THR A 108 -12.08 6.83 -24.90
CA THR A 108 -10.93 6.64 -24.00
C THR A 108 -11.39 6.71 -22.55
N ALA A 109 -10.69 6.06 -21.64
CA ALA A 109 -10.91 6.21 -20.21
C ALA A 109 -9.59 6.49 -19.51
N THR A 110 -9.60 7.45 -18.59
CA THR A 110 -8.44 7.80 -17.77
C THR A 110 -8.82 7.86 -16.30
N ASP A 111 -7.97 7.30 -15.47
CA ASP A 111 -8.04 7.33 -14.01
C ASP A 111 -6.81 8.05 -13.44
N ASP A 112 -6.94 8.69 -12.27
CA ASP A 112 -5.86 9.45 -11.66
C ASP A 112 -4.74 8.58 -11.08
N ARG A 113 -5.01 7.31 -10.75
CA ARG A 113 -4.03 6.35 -10.25
C ARG A 113 -3.70 5.23 -11.22
N ASP A 114 -4.67 4.77 -12.01
CA ASP A 114 -4.47 3.69 -12.98
C ASP A 114 -4.04 4.20 -14.38
N GLY A 115 -4.14 5.51 -14.63
CA GLY A 115 -3.80 6.09 -15.93
C GLY A 115 -4.80 5.65 -17.01
N ASN A 116 -4.32 5.15 -18.15
CA ASN A 116 -5.21 4.71 -19.22
C ASN A 116 -5.91 3.39 -18.85
N VAL A 117 -7.24 3.41 -18.88
CA VAL A 117 -8.10 2.24 -18.63
C VAL A 117 -8.72 1.77 -19.94
N GLU A 118 -8.83 0.45 -20.11
CA GLU A 118 -9.44 -0.15 -21.30
C GLU A 118 -10.94 0.18 -21.38
N VAL A 119 -11.41 0.60 -22.55
CA VAL A 119 -12.83 0.82 -22.83
C VAL A 119 -13.35 -0.31 -23.70
N THR A 120 -14.40 -0.99 -23.21
CA THR A 120 -15.15 -1.95 -24.01
C THR A 120 -16.37 -1.26 -24.62
N ILE A 121 -16.46 -1.29 -25.95
CA ILE A 121 -17.60 -0.76 -26.70
C ILE A 121 -18.47 -1.94 -27.14
N SER A 122 -19.77 -1.85 -26.88
CA SER A 122 -20.73 -2.89 -27.23
C SER A 122 -22.01 -2.29 -27.77
N GLY A 123 -22.76 -3.08 -28.54
CA GLY A 123 -23.92 -2.63 -29.29
C GLY A 123 -23.66 -2.65 -30.79
N ASN A 124 -24.74 -2.57 -31.57
CA ASN A 124 -24.69 -2.44 -33.02
C ASN A 124 -25.68 -1.36 -33.46
N VAL A 125 -25.34 -0.64 -34.51
CA VAL A 125 -26.24 0.34 -35.13
C VAL A 125 -26.86 -0.31 -36.36
N ASP A 126 -28.17 -0.58 -36.30
CA ASP A 126 -28.93 -0.97 -37.49
C ASP A 126 -29.30 0.28 -38.28
N THR A 127 -28.58 0.53 -39.37
CA THR A 127 -28.85 1.66 -40.26
C THR A 127 -29.85 1.32 -41.38
N THR A 128 -30.36 0.08 -41.44
CA THR A 128 -31.27 -0.37 -42.50
C THR A 128 -32.73 -0.01 -42.24
N THR A 129 -33.05 0.40 -41.01
CA THR A 129 -34.38 0.82 -40.60
C THR A 129 -34.32 2.19 -39.91
N ALA A 130 -35.38 2.98 -40.03
CA ALA A 130 -35.46 4.23 -39.28
C ALA A 130 -35.73 3.91 -37.80
N GLY A 131 -34.79 4.26 -36.92
CA GLY A 131 -34.92 4.20 -35.46
C GLY A 131 -35.23 5.59 -34.86
N VAL A 132 -35.54 5.61 -33.56
CA VAL A 132 -35.63 6.84 -32.73
C VAL A 132 -34.33 7.04 -32.00
#